data_AF-A0AAN5AKA8-F1
#
_entry.id   AF-A0AAN5AKA8-F1
#
_cell.length_a   1.000
_cell.length_b   1.000
_cell.length_c   1.000
_cell.angle_alpha   90.00
_cell.angle_beta   90.00
_cell.angle_gamma   90.00
#
_symmetry.space_group_name_H-M   'P 1'
#
loop_
_entity.id
_entity.type
_entity.pdbx_description
1 polymer ?
#
loop_
_entity_poly.entity_id
_entity_poly.type
_entity_poly.pdbx_seq_one_letter_code
_entity_poly.pdbx_strand_id
1 'polypeptide(L)'
;MRPAVEIADVIRQFGKQYCEQQKPTAEQLRVLHDLLHCRTATLGGHEERCDCCHTVRYSYNSCGNRHCPKCLASKQALWIEKLISKTLPVRHYHLVFTVPHVLNRLCLYDRKTVLQCTF
;
A
#
# COMPACT_ATOMS: atom_id res chain seq x y z
N MET A 1 4.10 9.06 -13.48
CA MET A 1 5.04 10.13 -13.07
C MET A 1 5.61 9.77 -11.71
N ARG A 2 6.93 9.78 -11.52
CA ARG A 2 7.54 9.51 -10.20
C ARG A 2 7.50 10.80 -9.39
N PRO A 3 6.96 10.81 -8.15
CA PRO A 3 6.92 12.02 -7.35
C PRO A 3 8.36 12.47 -7.03
N ALA A 4 8.56 13.78 -6.90
CA ALA A 4 9.86 14.35 -6.54
C ALA A 4 10.32 13.95 -5.12
N VAL A 5 9.36 13.63 -4.25
CA VAL A 5 9.59 13.19 -2.87
C VAL A 5 8.71 11.96 -2.60
N GLU A 6 9.31 10.89 -2.09
CA GLU A 6 8.66 9.67 -1.65
C GLU A 6 8.61 9.60 -0.11
N ILE A 7 7.68 8.82 0.46
CA ILE A 7 7.65 8.55 1.91
C ILE A 7 8.99 7.98 2.41
N ALA A 8 9.70 7.22 1.57
CA ALA A 8 11.01 6.70 1.92
C ALA A 8 12.02 7.82 2.22
N ASP A 9 11.92 8.98 1.56
CA ASP A 9 12.81 10.13 1.80
C ASP A 9 12.53 10.75 3.18
N VAL A 10 11.25 10.89 3.54
CA VAL A 10 10.81 11.34 4.87
C VAL A 10 11.31 10.38 5.96
N ILE A 11 11.20 9.07 5.74
CA ILE A 11 11.68 8.06 6.70
C ILE A 11 13.21 8.11 6.84
N ARG A 12 13.96 8.32 5.75
CA ARG A 12 15.43 8.48 5.83
C ARG A 12 15.81 9.69 6.65
N GLN A 13 15.10 10.80 6.49
CA GLN A 13 15.43 12.05 7.17
C GLN A 13 15.00 12.04 8.65
N PHE A 14 13.80 11.55 8.96
CA PHE A 14 13.19 11.71 10.29
C PHE A 14 13.00 10.40 11.07
N GLY A 15 13.21 9.24 10.44
CA GLY A 15 12.90 7.93 11.03
C GLY A 15 13.68 7.64 12.31
N LYS A 16 14.96 8.02 12.38
CA LYS A 16 15.78 7.84 13.59
C LYS A 16 15.22 8.64 14.77
N GLN A 17 14.97 9.94 14.56
CA GLN A 17 14.40 10.82 15.58
C GLN A 17 13.03 10.32 16.05
N TYR A 18 12.18 9.86 15.12
CA TYR A 18 10.88 9.28 15.45
C TYR A 18 11.03 8.05 16.38
N CYS A 19 11.96 7.14 16.06
CA CYS A 19 12.19 5.94 16.87
C CYS A 19 12.68 6.27 18.30
N GLU A 20 13.53 7.28 18.45
CA GLU A 20 14.05 7.74 19.75
C GLU A 20 12.95 8.36 20.62
N GLN A 21 12.06 9.15 20.01
CA GLN A 21 11.02 9.89 20.73
C GLN A 21 9.78 9.03 21.05
N GLN A 22 9.33 8.20 20.12
CA GLN A 22 8.01 7.58 20.17
C GLN A 22 8.04 6.09 20.55
N LYS A 23 9.22 5.46 20.61
CA LYS A 23 9.40 4.03 20.94
C LYS A 23 8.39 3.12 20.20
N PRO A 24 8.42 3.14 18.85
CA PRO A 24 7.42 2.44 18.03
C PRO A 24 7.38 0.94 18.30
N THR A 25 6.21 0.34 18.09
CA THR A 25 6.02 -1.10 18.22
C THR A 25 6.80 -1.87 17.14
N ALA A 26 6.99 -3.18 17.34
CA ALA A 26 7.63 -4.04 16.34
C ALA A 26 6.88 -4.05 14.99
N GLU A 27 5.55 -3.89 14.97
CA GLU A 27 4.78 -3.75 13.73
C GLU A 27 5.11 -2.44 13.03
N GLN A 28 5.18 -1.33 13.77
CA GLN A 28 5.51 -0.01 13.21
C GLN A 28 6.94 0.02 12.65
N LEU A 29 7.92 -0.56 13.36
CA LEU A 29 9.30 -0.66 12.88
C LEU A 29 9.39 -1.46 11.57
N ARG A 30 8.65 -2.56 11.46
CA ARG A 30 8.58 -3.36 10.24
C ARG A 30 7.98 -2.57 9.08
N VAL A 31 6.91 -1.82 9.33
CA VAL A 31 6.29 -0.94 8.33
C VAL A 31 7.29 0.12 7.84
N LEU A 32 8.03 0.77 8.74
CA LEU A 32 9.05 1.76 8.38
C LEU A 32 10.14 1.15 7.51
N HIS A 33 10.65 -0.05 7.89
CA HIS A 33 11.62 -0.79 7.10
C HIS A 33 11.09 -1.13 5.70
N ASP A 34 9.88 -1.68 5.61
CA ASP A 34 9.26 -2.05 4.33
C ASP A 34 9.05 -0.83 3.41
N LEU A 35 8.63 0.30 3.97
CA LEU A 35 8.48 1.56 3.25
C LEU A 35 9.81 2.09 2.70
N LEU A 36 10.87 1.98 3.50
CA LEU A 36 12.21 2.46 3.18
C LEU A 36 12.84 1.69 2.02
N HIS A 37 12.63 0.37 1.97
CA HIS A 37 13.27 -0.54 1.02
C HIS A 37 12.36 -0.95 -0.16
N CYS A 38 11.12 -0.47 -0.21
CA CYS A 38 10.22 -0.82 -1.31
C CYS A 38 10.75 -0.35 -2.68
N ARG A 39 10.84 -1.27 -3.65
CA ARG A 39 11.35 -1.03 -5.01
C ARG A 39 12.79 -0.49 -5.02
N THR A 40 13.64 -1.04 -4.15
CA THR A 40 15.09 -0.82 -4.17
C THR A 40 15.81 -2.15 -4.35
N ALA A 41 17.11 -2.09 -4.65
CA ALA A 41 17.96 -3.27 -4.77
C ALA A 41 17.97 -4.16 -3.50
N THR A 42 17.64 -3.61 -2.32
CA THR A 42 17.57 -4.36 -1.06
C THR A 42 16.59 -5.53 -1.14
N LEU A 43 15.50 -5.40 -1.89
CA LEU A 43 14.49 -6.46 -2.05
C LEU A 43 14.74 -7.35 -3.28
N GLY A 44 15.89 -7.18 -3.95
CA GLY A 44 16.17 -7.80 -5.24
C GLY A 44 15.33 -7.21 -6.37
N GLY A 45 15.48 -7.80 -7.55
CA GLY A 45 14.77 -7.37 -8.75
C GLY A 45 15.09 -8.25 -9.94
N HIS A 46 14.61 -7.81 -11.09
CA HIS A 46 14.77 -8.48 -12.38
C HIS A 46 15.54 -7.57 -13.34
N GLU A 47 16.41 -8.19 -14.13
CA GLU A 47 17.04 -7.57 -15.29
C GLU A 47 16.25 -8.00 -16.54
N GLU A 48 15.71 -7.03 -17.27
CA GLU A 48 15.07 -7.24 -18.55
C GLU A 48 15.97 -6.69 -19.64
N ARG A 49 16.33 -7.52 -20.62
CA ARG A 49 17.12 -7.11 -21.78
C ARG A 49 16.25 -7.23 -23.02
N CYS A 50 16.16 -6.15 -23.79
CA CYS A 50 15.46 -6.18 -25.07
C CYS A 50 16.29 -6.95 -26.11
N ASP A 51 15.70 -7.93 -26.77
CA ASP A 51 16.39 -8.71 -27.81
C ASP A 51 16.67 -7.91 -29.08
N CYS A 52 15.90 -6.85 -29.35
CA CYS A 52 16.04 -6.04 -30.56
C CYS A 52 17.05 -4.89 -30.43
N CYS A 53 17.07 -4.19 -29.28
CA CYS A 53 17.91 -3.01 -29.08
C CYS A 53 18.90 -3.14 -27.92
N HIS A 54 18.97 -4.32 -27.28
CA HIS A 54 19.84 -4.64 -26.15
C HIS A 54 19.74 -3.69 -24.94
N THR A 55 18.72 -2.85 -24.90
CA THR A 55 18.47 -1.97 -23.75
C THR A 55 18.15 -2.83 -22.53
N VAL A 56 18.88 -2.57 -21.44
CA VAL A 56 18.71 -3.24 -20.16
C VAL A 56 17.87 -2.37 -19.24
N ARG A 57 16.84 -2.96 -18.62
CA ARG A 57 16.00 -2.31 -17.61
C ARG A 57 16.02 -3.13 -16.33
N TYR A 58 16.09 -2.42 -15.20
CA TYR A 58 16.01 -3.04 -13.89
C TYR A 58 14.65 -2.74 -13.26
N SER A 59 13.96 -3.79 -12.81
CA SER A 59 12.73 -3.68 -12.04
C SER A 59 12.91 -4.27 -10.65
N TYR A 60 12.81 -3.45 -9.60
CA TYR A 60 12.96 -3.90 -8.22
C TYR A 60 11.66 -4.37 -7.60
N ASN A 61 11.77 -5.36 -6.71
CA ASN A 61 10.63 -5.98 -6.04
C ASN A 61 9.91 -5.01 -5.09
N SER A 62 8.60 -5.18 -4.99
CA SER A 62 7.76 -4.42 -4.06
C SER A 62 7.74 -5.04 -2.67
N CYS A 63 7.63 -4.24 -1.61
CA CYS A 63 7.57 -4.75 -0.24
C CYS A 63 6.22 -5.42 0.13
N GLY A 64 5.17 -5.26 -0.70
CA GLY A 64 3.85 -5.85 -0.47
C GLY A 64 3.03 -5.26 0.70
N ASN A 65 3.63 -4.44 1.56
CA ASN A 65 3.00 -3.87 2.75
C ASN A 65 1.82 -2.95 2.40
N ARG A 66 0.68 -3.12 3.11
CA ARG A 66 -0.56 -2.35 2.90
C ARG A 66 -0.42 -0.85 3.16
N HIS A 67 0.55 -0.46 3.99
CA HIS A 67 0.83 0.93 4.32
C HIS A 67 1.74 1.62 3.30
N CYS A 68 2.31 0.86 2.34
CA CYS A 68 3.20 1.42 1.33
C CYS A 68 2.40 2.07 0.19
N PRO A 69 2.53 3.40 -0.06
CA PRO A 69 1.79 4.06 -1.13
C PRO A 69 2.12 3.49 -2.52
N LYS A 70 3.37 3.11 -2.77
CA LYS A 70 3.80 2.50 -4.03
C LYS A 70 3.09 1.18 -4.30
N CYS A 71 3.01 0.31 -3.28
CA CYS A 71 2.34 -0.98 -3.39
C CYS A 71 0.82 -0.83 -3.43
N LEU A 72 0.26 0.07 -2.61
CA LEU A 72 -1.18 0.30 -2.53
C LEU A 72 -1.71 0.89 -3.83
N ALA A 73 -1.04 1.88 -4.44
CA ALA A 73 -1.45 2.47 -5.71
C ALA A 73 -1.50 1.42 -6.83
N SER A 74 -0.49 0.55 -6.94
CA SER A 74 -0.51 -0.54 -7.92
C SER A 74 -1.63 -1.55 -7.65
N LYS A 75 -1.85 -1.93 -6.38
CA LYS A 75 -2.97 -2.83 -6.02
C LYS A 75 -4.33 -2.20 -6.30
N GLN A 76 -4.48 -0.90 -6.05
CA GLN A 76 -5.70 -0.15 -6.31
C GLN A 76 -5.99 -0.08 -7.81
N ALA A 77 -5.00 0.21 -8.65
CA ALA A 77 -5.16 0.23 -10.10
C ALA A 77 -5.63 -1.14 -10.62
N LEU A 78 -4.97 -2.23 -10.22
CA LEU A 78 -5.37 -3.60 -10.57
C LEU A 78 -6.78 -3.93 -10.08
N TRP A 79 -7.13 -3.48 -8.87
CA TRP A 79 -8.48 -3.68 -8.32
C TRP A 79 -9.54 -2.91 -9.12
N ILE A 80 -9.26 -1.66 -9.52
CA ILE A 80 -10.14 -0.84 -10.37
C ILE A 80 -10.35 -1.54 -11.72
N GLU A 81 -9.28 -1.98 -12.39
CA GLU A 81 -9.39 -2.69 -13.67
C GLU A 81 -10.24 -3.96 -13.55
N LYS A 82 -10.04 -4.74 -12.47
CA LYS A 82 -10.83 -5.94 -12.19
C LYS A 82 -12.30 -5.64 -11.88
N LEU A 83 -12.58 -4.48 -11.28
CA LEU A 83 -13.95 -4.03 -11.02
C LEU A 83 -14.63 -3.58 -12.32
N ILE A 84 -13.92 -2.80 -13.14
CA ILE A 84 -14.38 -2.31 -14.44
C ILE A 84 -14.70 -3.48 -15.38
N SER A 85 -13.84 -4.51 -15.43
CA SER A 85 -14.07 -5.67 -16.30
C SER A 85 -15.30 -6.50 -15.93
N LYS A 86 -15.83 -6.33 -14.71
CA LYS A 86 -17.02 -7.01 -14.20
C LYS A 86 -18.27 -6.13 -14.19
N THR A 87 -18.15 -4.86 -14.55
CA THR A 87 -19.27 -3.91 -14.50
C THR A 87 -19.92 -3.78 -15.88
N LEU A 88 -21.25 -3.64 -15.88
CA LEU A 88 -22.04 -3.43 -17.10
C LEU A 88 -21.81 -2.00 -17.62
N PRO A 89 -21.98 -1.71 -18.92
CA PRO A 89 -21.80 -0.35 -19.46
C PRO A 89 -22.98 0.58 -19.11
N VAL A 90 -23.24 0.77 -17.81
CA VAL A 90 -24.31 1.60 -17.25
C VAL A 90 -23.74 2.56 -16.20
N ARG A 91 -24.55 3.51 -15.73
CA ARG A 91 -24.15 4.43 -14.64
C ARG A 91 -24.08 3.66 -13.33
N HIS A 92 -22.97 3.78 -12.61
CA HIS A 92 -22.77 3.18 -11.29
C HIS A 92 -22.73 4.24 -10.20
N TYR A 93 -23.26 3.91 -9.04
CA TYR A 93 -23.22 4.73 -7.83
C TYR A 93 -22.61 3.89 -6.70
N HIS A 94 -21.54 4.41 -6.08
CA HIS A 94 -20.95 3.78 -4.90
C HIS A 94 -21.52 4.46 -3.66
N LEU A 95 -22.45 3.78 -2.98
CA LEU A 95 -23.06 4.26 -1.75
C LEU A 95 -22.17 3.88 -0.57
N VAL A 96 -21.67 4.88 0.13
CA VAL A 96 -20.90 4.70 1.37
C VAL A 96 -21.73 5.28 2.51
N PHE A 97 -21.89 4.51 3.59
CA PHE A 97 -22.58 4.96 4.79
C PHE A 97 -21.69 4.79 6.01
N THR A 98 -21.84 5.71 6.97
CA THR A 98 -21.11 5.67 8.23
C THR A 98 -21.76 4.64 9.15
N VAL A 99 -20.93 3.76 9.72
CA VAL A 99 -21.40 2.82 10.75
C VAL A 99 -21.89 3.61 11.97
N PRO A 100 -23.06 3.28 12.55
CA PRO A 100 -23.56 3.95 13.76
C PRO A 100 -22.53 3.96 14.89
N HIS A 101 -22.36 5.12 15.54
CA HIS A 101 -21.33 5.32 16.57
C HIS A 101 -21.38 4.29 17.71
N VAL A 102 -22.59 3.82 18.06
CA VAL A 102 -22.82 2.79 19.07
C VAL A 102 -22.07 1.48 18.80
N LEU A 103 -21.80 1.16 17.53
CA LEU A 103 -21.10 -0.06 17.13
C LEU A 103 -19.57 0.07 17.16
N ASN A 104 -19.02 1.27 17.37
CA ASN A 104 -17.56 1.49 17.31
C ASN A 104 -16.78 0.64 18.32
N ARG A 105 -17.29 0.48 19.55
CA ARG A 105 -16.64 -0.39 20.55
C ARG A 105 -16.61 -1.85 20.12
N LEU A 106 -17.68 -2.33 19.50
CA LEU A 106 -17.75 -3.69 18.97
C LEU A 106 -16.80 -3.86 17.78
N CYS A 107 -16.70 -2.85 16.90
CA CYS A 107 -15.74 -2.84 15.79
C CYS A 107 -14.29 -2.90 16.26
N LEU A 108 -13.96 -2.28 17.40
CA LEU A 108 -12.62 -2.34 17.99
C LEU A 108 -12.31 -3.73 18.58
N TYR A 109 -13.33 -4.44 19.07
CA TYR A 109 -13.18 -5.78 19.62
C TYR A 109 -13.10 -6.85 18.51
N ASP A 110 -14.07 -6.87 17.61
CA ASP A 110 -14.10 -7.79 16.47
C ASP A 110 -14.67 -7.12 15.23
N ARG A 111 -13.77 -6.44 14.52
CA ARG A 111 -14.08 -5.77 13.25
C ARG A 111 -14.68 -6.72 12.22
N LYS A 112 -14.23 -7.98 12.16
CA LYS A 112 -14.61 -8.88 11.07
C LYS A 112 -16.08 -9.30 11.22
N THR A 113 -16.46 -9.71 12.43
CA THR A 113 -17.83 -10.13 12.72
C THR A 113 -18.82 -8.99 12.56
N VAL A 114 -18.50 -7.80 13.09
CA VAL A 114 -19.41 -6.63 12.97
C VAL A 114 -19.64 -6.28 11.49
N LEU A 115 -18.58 -6.18 10.69
CA LEU A 115 -18.73 -5.88 9.25
C LEU A 115 -19.52 -6.96 8.50
N GLN A 116 -19.41 -8.24 8.88
CA GLN A 116 -20.16 -9.31 8.24
C GLN A 116 -21.66 -9.34 8.64
N CYS A 117 -22.03 -8.78 9.80
CA CYS A 117 -23.42 -8.70 10.23
C CYS A 117 -24.15 -7.44 9.72
N THR A 118 -23.42 -6.39 9.33
CA THR A 118 -23.99 -5.13 8.82
C THR A 118 -24.04 -5.02 7.30
N PHE A 119 -23.35 -5.90 6.57
CA PHE A 119 -23.22 -5.89 5.10
C PHE A 119 -23.31 -7.31 4.54
#